data_AF-A0A1G1HMX2-F1
#
_entry.id   AF-A0A1G1HMX2-F1
#
_cell.length_a   1.000
_cell.length_b   1.000
_cell.length_c   1.000
_cell.angle_alpha   90.00
_cell.angle_beta   90.00
_cell.angle_gamma   90.00
#
_symmetry.space_group_name_H-M   'P 1'
#
loop_
_entity.id
_entity.type
_entity.pdbx_description
1 polymer ?
#
loop_
_entity_poly.entity_id
_entity_poly.type
_entity_poly.pdbx_seq_one_letter_code
_entity_poly.pdbx_strand_id
1 'polypeptide(L)'
;MWAESLGKKYGLDGRVVYTGQTPVKAIGATDQHSQLQLYIEGPHDKTITFLKVDKFENEINIPEDFTEMEGINYLSGHTLNELINAEQRATEVAIAKAGRPNCRIDIPSITPFTIGQLFYLFEVQTAFTGGLYKINPFDQPGVEEGKRLTFGMMGRKGFEEKKQEVESIQKNSLYTI
;
A
#
# COMPACT_ATOMS: atom_id res chain seq x y z
N MET A 1 2.03 8.68 -3.50
CA MET A 1 2.49 9.39 -2.30
C MET A 1 3.74 8.73 -1.71
N TRP A 2 3.65 7.68 -0.89
CA TRP A 2 4.80 7.10 -0.16
C TRP A 2 5.99 6.69 -1.05
N ALA A 3 5.76 5.85 -2.07
CA ALA A 3 6.84 5.31 -2.92
C ALA A 3 7.60 6.40 -3.70
N GLU A 4 6.88 7.27 -4.40
CA GLU A 4 7.48 8.31 -5.26
C GLU A 4 8.18 9.40 -4.45
N SER A 5 7.58 9.80 -3.32
CA SER A 5 8.16 10.82 -2.44
C SER A 5 9.36 10.31 -1.65
N LEU A 6 9.35 9.06 -1.19
CA LEU A 6 10.40 8.57 -0.28
C LEU A 6 11.43 7.67 -0.94
N GLY A 7 11.14 7.12 -2.13
CA GLY A 7 12.08 6.32 -2.92
C GLY A 7 13.11 7.18 -3.62
N LYS A 8 14.26 7.47 -2.98
CA LYS A 8 15.24 8.44 -3.49
C LYS A 8 16.65 7.88 -3.55
N LYS A 9 17.30 8.11 -4.71
CA LYS A 9 18.72 7.83 -4.90
C LYS A 9 19.59 8.82 -4.12
N TYR A 10 19.25 10.10 -4.11
CA TYR A 10 20.09 11.15 -3.54
C TYR A 10 19.46 11.82 -2.32
N GLY A 11 20.29 12.11 -1.31
CA GLY A 11 19.97 13.01 -0.20
C GLY A 11 20.04 14.48 -0.60
N LEU A 12 19.58 15.36 0.29
CA LEU A 12 19.67 16.82 0.12
C LEU A 12 21.12 17.33 0.05
N ASP A 13 22.09 16.54 0.54
CA ASP A 13 23.53 16.81 0.44
C ASP A 13 24.17 16.29 -0.86
N GLY A 14 23.36 15.74 -1.78
CA GLY A 14 23.79 15.18 -3.05
C GLY A 14 24.42 13.78 -2.94
N ARG A 15 24.52 13.20 -1.75
CA ARG A 15 25.07 11.84 -1.57
C ARG A 15 24.07 10.79 -1.99
N VAL A 16 24.59 9.65 -2.44
CA VAL A 16 23.78 8.48 -2.78
C VAL A 16 23.33 7.79 -1.48
N VAL A 17 22.02 7.60 -1.30
CA VAL A 17 21.39 7.04 -0.09
C VAL A 17 20.49 5.84 -0.34
N TYR A 18 19.88 5.73 -1.53
CA TYR A 18 18.91 4.66 -1.88
C TYR A 18 17.88 4.40 -0.77
N THR A 19 17.24 5.46 -0.27
CA THR A 19 16.20 5.33 0.75
C THR A 19 14.85 4.98 0.13
N GLY A 20 13.96 4.43 0.95
CA GLY A 20 12.59 4.10 0.58
C GLY A 20 12.02 3.00 1.47
N GLN A 21 10.69 3.00 1.58
CA GLN A 21 9.94 1.88 2.12
C GLN A 21 8.86 1.53 1.10
N THR A 22 8.82 0.27 0.67
CA THR A 22 7.85 -0.17 -0.35
C THR A 22 6.44 -0.20 0.26
N PRO A 23 5.49 0.63 -0.22
CA PRO A 23 4.11 0.50 0.20
C PRO A 23 3.48 -0.72 -0.46
N VAL A 24 2.83 -1.57 0.33
CA VAL A 24 2.09 -2.75 -0.13
C VAL A 24 0.61 -2.56 0.20
N LYS A 25 -0.26 -2.82 -0.77
CA LYS A 25 -1.72 -2.77 -0.58
C LYS A 25 -2.23 -4.14 -0.15
N ALA A 26 -3.12 -4.16 0.84
CA ALA A 26 -3.91 -5.33 1.22
C ALA A 26 -5.36 -4.92 1.52
N ILE A 27 -6.31 -5.83 1.34
CA ILE A 27 -7.75 -5.61 1.54
C ILE A 27 -8.27 -6.63 2.56
N GLY A 28 -8.81 -6.17 3.68
CA GLY A 28 -9.51 -7.02 4.64
C GLY A 28 -10.98 -7.22 4.24
N ALA A 29 -11.58 -8.40 4.41
CA ALA A 29 -10.99 -9.65 4.90
C ALA A 29 -10.26 -10.48 3.84
N THR A 30 -10.44 -10.17 2.55
CA THR A 30 -9.98 -10.99 1.41
C THR A 30 -8.52 -11.44 1.50
N ASP A 31 -7.60 -10.52 1.80
CA ASP A 31 -6.16 -10.81 1.85
C ASP A 31 -5.71 -11.49 3.15
N GLN A 32 -6.62 -11.77 4.08
CA GLN A 32 -6.35 -12.74 5.15
C GLN A 32 -6.08 -14.13 4.55
N HIS A 33 -6.69 -14.45 3.41
CA HIS A 33 -6.52 -15.73 2.71
C HIS A 33 -5.38 -15.72 1.69
N SER A 34 -4.61 -14.64 1.58
CA SER A 34 -3.51 -14.53 0.63
C SER A 34 -2.19 -14.10 1.29
N GLN A 35 -2.20 -12.98 2.03
CA GLN A 35 -0.99 -12.34 2.56
C GLN A 35 -0.73 -12.63 4.04
N LEU A 36 -1.76 -12.98 4.82
CA LEU A 36 -1.63 -13.05 6.28
C LEU A 36 -0.59 -14.08 6.75
N GLN A 37 -0.49 -15.23 6.07
CA GLN A 37 0.56 -16.22 6.35
C GLN A 37 1.97 -15.60 6.25
N LEU A 38 2.21 -14.85 5.17
CA LEU A 38 3.47 -14.14 4.95
C LEU A 38 3.70 -13.05 6.01
N TYR A 39 2.64 -12.34 6.42
CA TYR A 39 2.74 -11.26 7.39
C TYR A 39 3.02 -11.77 8.81
N ILE A 40 2.55 -12.96 9.16
CA ILE A 40 2.73 -13.57 10.48
C ILE A 40 4.04 -14.34 10.58
N GLU A 41 4.38 -15.18 9.60
CA GLU A 41 5.50 -16.12 9.69
C GLU A 41 6.68 -15.79 8.77
N GLY A 42 6.50 -14.86 7.84
CA GLY A 42 7.55 -14.45 6.92
C GLY A 42 8.60 -13.51 7.52
N PRO A 43 9.42 -12.87 6.67
CA PRO A 43 10.45 -11.92 7.12
C PRO A 43 9.90 -10.78 7.99
N HIS A 44 10.70 -10.32 8.97
CA HIS A 44 10.39 -9.20 9.85
C HIS A 44 10.73 -7.84 9.18
N ASP A 45 10.09 -7.58 8.04
CA ASP A 45 10.38 -6.43 7.16
C ASP A 45 9.16 -5.53 6.90
N LYS A 46 8.07 -5.73 7.65
CA LYS A 46 6.78 -5.02 7.48
C LYS A 46 6.34 -4.33 8.75
N THR A 47 5.82 -3.11 8.58
CA THR A 47 4.97 -2.41 9.54
C THR A 47 3.59 -2.28 8.93
N ILE A 48 2.54 -2.67 9.65
CA ILE A 48 1.18 -2.78 9.08
C ILE A 48 0.29 -1.67 9.65
N THR A 49 -0.35 -0.90 8.78
CA THR A 49 -1.35 0.10 9.18
C THR A 49 -2.73 -0.34 8.72
N PHE A 50 -3.62 -0.62 9.67
CA PHE A 50 -5.03 -0.92 9.40
C PHE A 50 -5.83 0.37 9.24
N LEU A 51 -6.71 0.41 8.24
CA LEU A 51 -7.76 1.43 8.12
C LEU A 51 -9.08 0.77 8.48
N LYS A 52 -9.66 1.13 9.63
CA LYS A 52 -10.92 0.58 10.12
C LYS A 52 -12.03 1.62 9.99
N VAL A 53 -13.19 1.21 9.49
CA VAL A 53 -14.39 2.05 9.44
C VAL A 53 -15.35 1.62 10.53
N ASP A 54 -15.79 2.56 11.37
CA ASP A 54 -16.71 2.25 12.47
C ASP A 54 -18.15 2.14 11.97
N LYS A 55 -18.65 3.19 11.31
CA LYS A 55 -20.00 3.22 10.75
C LYS A 55 -19.97 3.12 9.23
N PHE A 56 -20.52 2.01 8.75
CA PHE A 56 -20.73 1.77 7.33
C PHE A 56 -21.98 2.51 6.83
N GLU A 57 -22.03 2.79 5.53
CA GLU A 57 -23.19 3.40 4.89
C GLU A 57 -24.41 2.46 4.89
N ASN A 58 -24.16 1.18 4.64
CA ASN A 58 -25.17 0.13 4.66
C ASN A 58 -24.82 -0.91 5.71
N GLU A 59 -25.82 -1.32 6.46
CA GLU A 59 -25.75 -2.43 7.41
C GLU A 59 -26.46 -3.63 6.81
N ILE A 60 -25.81 -4.79 6.84
CA ILE A 60 -26.32 -6.02 6.24
C ILE A 60 -26.47 -7.07 7.33
N ASN A 61 -27.72 -7.38 7.68
CA ASN A 61 -28.03 -8.42 8.66
C ASN A 61 -27.73 -9.80 8.10
N ILE A 62 -27.16 -10.66 8.94
CA ILE A 62 -27.04 -12.08 8.69
C ILE A 62 -28.34 -12.74 9.15
N PRO A 63 -29.03 -13.54 8.32
CA PRO A 63 -30.28 -14.19 8.69
C PRO A 63 -30.18 -15.03 9.97
N GLU A 64 -31.28 -15.08 10.72
CA GLU A 64 -31.38 -15.86 11.97
C GLU A 64 -31.71 -17.34 11.72
N ASP A 65 -31.79 -17.78 10.47
CA ASP A 65 -32.28 -19.11 10.07
C ASP A 65 -31.24 -20.23 10.21
N PHE A 66 -30.08 -19.97 10.85
CA PHE A 66 -28.98 -20.93 10.97
C PHE A 66 -28.95 -21.68 12.31
N THR A 67 -30.03 -21.64 13.09
CA THR A 67 -30.13 -22.22 14.44
C THR A 67 -29.79 -23.71 14.51
N GLU A 68 -30.13 -24.47 13.47
CA GLU A 68 -29.86 -25.91 13.36
C GLU A 68 -28.48 -26.23 12.73
N MET A 69 -27.73 -25.21 12.30
CA MET A 69 -26.42 -25.35 11.65
C MET A 69 -25.29 -24.96 12.61
N GLU A 70 -24.86 -25.90 13.46
CA GLU A 70 -23.90 -25.68 14.56
C GLU A 70 -22.64 -24.90 14.14
N GLY A 71 -22.12 -25.13 12.92
CA GLY A 71 -20.91 -24.47 12.41
C GLY A 71 -21.06 -23.00 12.02
N ILE A 72 -22.28 -22.48 11.88
CA ILE A 72 -22.55 -21.09 11.43
C ILE A 72 -23.59 -20.36 12.29
N ASN A 73 -24.28 -21.04 13.21
CA ASN A 73 -25.28 -20.45 14.11
C ASN A 73 -24.75 -19.24 14.90
N TYR A 74 -23.45 -19.20 15.22
CA TYR A 74 -22.83 -18.06 15.90
C TYR A 74 -22.87 -16.74 15.11
N LEU A 75 -23.20 -16.78 13.82
CA LEU A 75 -23.37 -15.60 12.97
C LEU A 75 -24.84 -15.12 12.95
N SER A 76 -25.80 -15.92 13.41
CA SER A 76 -27.21 -15.54 13.41
C SER A 76 -27.45 -14.36 14.36
N GLY A 77 -28.19 -13.35 13.88
CA GLY A 77 -28.48 -12.13 14.62
C GLY A 77 -27.34 -11.09 14.60
N HIS A 78 -26.21 -11.40 13.98
CA HIS A 78 -25.12 -10.45 13.72
C HIS A 78 -25.27 -9.76 12.37
N THR A 79 -24.43 -8.76 12.12
CA THR A 79 -24.31 -8.12 10.81
C THR A 79 -22.98 -8.47 10.13
N LEU A 80 -22.94 -8.40 8.80
CA LEU A 80 -21.67 -8.55 8.06
C LEU A 80 -20.67 -7.45 8.46
N ASN A 81 -21.16 -6.29 8.88
CA ASN A 81 -20.36 -5.18 9.36
C ASN A 81 -19.66 -5.51 10.69
N GLU A 82 -20.37 -6.15 11.62
CA GLU A 82 -19.79 -6.68 12.85
C GLU A 82 -18.74 -7.75 12.55
N LEU A 83 -19.03 -8.67 11.61
CA LEU A 83 -18.10 -9.72 11.21
C LEU A 83 -16.79 -9.14 10.64
N ILE A 84 -16.88 -8.19 9.68
CA ILE A 84 -15.70 -7.53 9.08
C ILE A 84 -14.85 -6.84 10.15
N ASN A 85 -15.49 -6.15 11.11
CA ASN A 85 -14.79 -5.47 12.19
C ASN A 85 -14.15 -6.46 13.19
N ALA A 86 -14.82 -7.57 13.48
CA ALA A 86 -14.28 -8.64 14.32
C ALA A 86 -13.07 -9.31 13.65
N GLU A 87 -13.14 -9.59 12.35
CA GLU A 87 -12.06 -10.14 11.55
C GLU A 87 -10.84 -9.21 11.48
N GLN A 88 -11.05 -7.90 11.27
CA GLN A 88 -9.98 -6.91 11.33
C GLN A 88 -9.29 -6.95 12.70
N ARG A 89 -10.06 -6.93 13.79
CA ARG A 89 -9.52 -6.92 15.15
C ARG A 89 -8.77 -8.21 15.48
N ALA A 90 -9.30 -9.36 15.07
CA ALA A 90 -8.64 -10.65 15.24
C ALA A 90 -7.29 -10.68 14.50
N THR A 91 -7.26 -10.19 13.26
CA THR A 91 -6.05 -10.08 12.44
C THR A 91 -4.99 -9.17 13.08
N GLU A 92 -5.39 -8.00 13.57
CA GLU A 92 -4.52 -7.06 14.29
C GLU A 92 -3.89 -7.72 15.53
N VAL A 93 -4.70 -8.42 16.33
CA VAL A 93 -4.23 -9.14 17.53
C VAL A 93 -3.29 -10.29 17.16
N ALA A 94 -3.59 -11.04 16.10
CA ALA A 94 -2.73 -12.13 15.64
C ALA A 94 -1.36 -11.63 15.21
N ILE A 95 -1.31 -10.54 14.42
CA ILE A 95 -0.08 -9.88 13.99
C ILE A 95 0.70 -9.35 15.21
N ALA A 96 0.04 -8.71 16.17
CA ALA A 96 0.69 -8.24 17.40
C ALA A 96 1.26 -9.40 18.24
N LYS A 97 0.51 -10.50 18.40
CA LYS A 97 0.96 -11.72 19.11
C LYS A 97 2.18 -12.36 18.45
N ALA A 98 2.28 -12.27 17.13
CA ALA A 98 3.44 -12.72 16.37
C ALA A 98 4.64 -11.75 16.43
N GLY A 99 4.58 -10.70 17.27
CA GLY A 99 5.64 -9.71 17.42
C GLY A 99 5.81 -8.79 16.21
N ARG A 100 4.78 -8.65 15.39
CA ARG A 100 4.81 -7.84 14.16
C ARG A 100 4.26 -6.43 14.43
N PRO A 101 5.02 -5.37 14.11
CA PRO A 101 4.59 -4.00 14.40
C PRO A 101 3.40 -3.63 13.54
N ASN A 102 2.35 -3.13 14.20
CA ASN A 102 1.16 -2.64 13.54
C ASN A 102 0.52 -1.48 14.29
N CYS A 103 -0.30 -0.71 13.58
CA CYS A 103 -1.14 0.33 14.13
C CYS A 103 -2.47 0.37 13.38
N ARG A 104 -3.43 1.12 13.92
CA ARG A 104 -4.76 1.29 13.33
C ARG A 104 -5.15 2.76 13.29
N ILE A 105 -5.78 3.17 12.19
CA ILE A 105 -6.47 4.44 12.05
C ILE A 105 -7.97 4.12 12.03
N ASP A 106 -8.67 4.53 13.07
CA ASP A 106 -10.12 4.40 13.18
C ASP A 106 -10.80 5.59 12.46
N ILE A 107 -11.63 5.28 11.48
CA ILE A 107 -12.37 6.22 10.62
C ILE A 107 -13.85 6.15 11.04
N PRO A 108 -14.43 7.21 11.62
CA PRO A 108 -15.79 7.15 12.16
C PRO A 108 -16.84 6.74 11.11
N SER A 109 -16.71 7.28 9.90
CA SER A 109 -17.51 6.93 8.73
C SER A 109 -16.81 7.43 7.46
N ILE A 110 -17.17 6.91 6.30
CA ILE A 110 -16.64 7.39 5.02
C ILE A 110 -17.44 8.61 4.57
N THR A 111 -16.83 9.79 4.68
CA THR A 111 -17.41 11.06 4.26
C THR A 111 -16.34 11.93 3.59
N PRO A 112 -16.69 12.94 2.80
CA PRO A 112 -15.70 13.88 2.26
C PRO A 112 -14.81 14.50 3.35
N PHE A 113 -15.37 14.77 4.54
CA PHE A 113 -14.63 15.33 5.67
C PHE A 113 -13.57 14.36 6.21
N THR A 114 -13.96 13.13 6.54
CA THR A 114 -13.04 12.13 7.11
C THR A 114 -12.00 11.65 6.11
N ILE A 115 -12.36 11.57 4.82
CA ILE A 115 -11.40 11.29 3.75
C ILE A 115 -10.41 12.45 3.56
N GLY A 116 -10.87 13.70 3.65
CA GLY A 116 -9.98 14.87 3.64
C GLY A 116 -8.97 14.86 4.79
N GLN A 117 -9.41 14.50 6.00
CA GLN A 117 -8.50 14.33 7.14
C GLN A 117 -7.46 13.24 6.89
N LEU A 118 -7.86 12.11 6.30
CA LEU A 118 -6.97 11.00 6.00
C LEU A 118 -5.92 11.37 4.95
N PHE A 119 -6.32 12.06 3.88
CA PHE A 119 -5.37 12.55 2.88
C PHE A 119 -4.36 13.51 3.49
N TYR A 120 -4.83 14.52 4.24
CA TYR A 120 -3.95 15.49 4.87
C TYR A 120 -2.96 14.82 5.84
N LEU A 121 -3.43 13.85 6.64
CA LEU A 121 -2.59 13.07 7.54
C LEU A 121 -1.44 12.39 6.77
N PHE A 122 -1.76 11.66 5.69
CA PHE A 122 -0.74 10.95 4.91
C PHE A 122 0.20 11.89 4.15
N GLU A 123 -0.29 13.03 3.66
CA GLU A 123 0.54 14.06 3.03
C GLU A 123 1.57 14.63 4.01
N VAL A 124 1.12 15.04 5.20
CA VAL A 124 1.98 15.57 6.26
C VAL A 124 2.96 14.51 6.74
N GLN A 125 2.51 13.27 6.96
CA GLN A 125 3.37 12.16 7.34
C GLN A 125 4.47 11.91 6.29
N THR A 126 4.11 11.96 5.00
CA THR A 126 5.08 11.78 3.91
C THR A 126 6.10 12.92 3.90
N ALA A 127 5.67 14.18 4.03
CA ALA A 127 6.56 15.34 4.07
C ALA A 127 7.53 15.27 5.26
N PHE A 128 7.04 14.94 6.46
CA PHE A 128 7.88 14.77 7.65
C PHE A 128 8.85 13.62 7.50
N THR A 129 8.42 12.49 6.94
CA THR A 129 9.30 11.34 6.69
C THR A 129 10.42 11.71 5.72
N GLY A 130 10.13 12.50 4.68
CA GLY A 130 11.15 13.03 3.77
C GLY A 130 12.18 13.90 4.50
N GLY A 131 11.74 14.76 5.43
CA GLY A 131 12.63 15.54 6.29
C GLY A 131 13.51 14.67 7.19
N LEU A 132 12.93 13.63 7.82
CA LEU A 132 13.66 12.67 8.65
C LEU A 132 14.71 11.89 7.83
N TYR A 133 14.38 11.53 6.60
CA TYR A 133 15.29 10.85 5.67
C TYR A 133 16.30 11.80 5.00
N LYS A 134 16.20 13.12 5.23
CA LYS A 134 17.06 14.16 4.62
C LYS A 134 17.07 14.09 3.09
N ILE A 135 15.88 13.92 2.50
CA ILE A 135 15.64 13.88 1.04
C ILE A 135 14.64 14.97 0.63
N ASN A 136 14.51 15.21 -0.68
CA ASN A 136 13.40 16.00 -1.21
C ASN A 136 12.19 15.09 -1.50
N PRO A 137 11.08 15.20 -0.73
CA PRO A 137 9.90 14.37 -0.96
C PRO A 137 8.99 14.86 -2.10
N PHE A 138 9.31 16.00 -2.73
CA PHE A 138 8.43 16.71 -3.67
C PHE A 138 8.87 16.64 -5.14
N ASP A 139 9.97 15.94 -5.45
CA ASP A 139 10.41 15.69 -6.83
C ASP A 139 10.21 14.22 -7.25
N GLN A 140 10.57 13.88 -8.50
CA GLN A 140 10.45 12.55 -9.06
C GLN A 140 11.46 12.26 -10.18
N PRO A 141 12.77 12.53 -10.02
CA PRO A 141 13.74 12.45 -11.12
C PRO A 141 13.84 11.06 -11.77
N GLY A 142 13.55 9.99 -11.01
CA GLY A 142 13.66 8.61 -11.49
C GLY A 142 12.67 8.23 -12.59
N VAL A 143 11.55 8.95 -12.75
CA VAL A 143 10.54 8.60 -13.78
C VAL A 143 10.84 9.20 -15.15
N GLU A 144 11.70 10.21 -15.21
CA GLU A 144 11.95 10.96 -16.44
C GLU A 144 12.66 10.12 -17.48
N GLU A 145 13.58 9.25 -17.08
CA GLU A 145 14.33 8.44 -18.04
C GLU A 145 13.43 7.49 -18.83
N GLY A 146 12.46 6.85 -18.17
CA GLY A 146 11.47 6.01 -18.85
C GLY A 146 10.64 6.78 -19.89
N LYS A 147 10.28 8.04 -19.59
CA LYS A 147 9.59 8.92 -20.56
C LYS A 147 10.48 9.24 -21.75
N ARG A 148 11.75 9.58 -21.53
CA ARG A 148 12.70 9.93 -22.61
C ARG A 148 12.97 8.76 -23.53
N LEU A 149 13.13 7.56 -22.98
CA LEU A 149 13.26 6.32 -23.76
C LEU A 149 11.99 6.04 -24.56
N THR A 150 10.81 6.19 -23.95
CA THR A 150 9.51 6.05 -24.64
C THR A 150 9.38 7.02 -25.80
N PHE A 151 9.75 8.29 -25.62
CA PHE A 151 9.74 9.29 -26.70
C PHE A 151 10.65 8.90 -27.86
N GLY A 152 11.85 8.40 -27.58
CA GLY A 152 12.76 7.88 -28.60
C GLY A 152 12.15 6.69 -29.36
N MET A 153 11.62 5.71 -28.63
CA MET A 153 10.97 4.52 -29.22
C MET A 153 9.77 4.88 -30.11
N MET A 154 8.98 5.88 -29.70
CA MET A 154 7.83 6.37 -30.46
C MET A 154 8.20 7.36 -31.59
N GLY A 155 9.50 7.62 -31.81
CA GLY A 155 9.98 8.45 -32.92
C GLY A 155 9.76 9.95 -32.73
N ARG A 156 9.67 10.45 -31.49
CA ARG A 156 9.53 11.88 -31.22
C ARG A 156 10.82 12.60 -31.61
N LYS A 157 10.70 13.65 -32.45
CA LYS A 157 11.82 14.49 -32.86
C LYS A 157 12.58 15.05 -31.66
N GLY A 158 13.92 14.95 -31.66
CA GLY A 158 14.80 15.38 -30.57
C GLY A 158 15.13 14.29 -29.54
N PHE A 159 14.67 13.06 -29.75
CA PHE A 159 14.95 11.89 -28.90
C PHE A 159 15.59 10.73 -29.70
N GLU A 160 16.22 11.02 -30.84
CA GLU A 160 16.83 10.04 -31.72
C GLU A 160 17.96 9.26 -31.03
N GLU A 161 18.76 9.92 -30.19
CA GLU A 161 19.79 9.25 -29.37
C GLU A 161 19.17 8.21 -28.42
N LYS A 162 18.04 8.54 -27.79
CA LYS A 162 17.32 7.63 -26.89
C LYS A 162 16.76 6.42 -27.64
N LYS A 163 16.35 6.58 -28.90
CA LYS A 163 15.96 5.46 -29.77
C LYS A 163 17.14 4.51 -30.02
N GLN A 164 18.30 5.06 -30.37
CA GLN A 164 19.51 4.27 -30.62
C GLN A 164 19.97 3.52 -29.37
N GLU A 165 19.89 4.16 -28.19
CA GLU A 165 20.20 3.54 -26.90
C GLU A 165 19.36 2.27 -26.68
N VAL A 166 18.03 2.34 -26.84
CA VAL A 166 17.13 1.20 -26.68
C VAL A 166 17.46 0.07 -27.68
N GLU A 167 17.66 0.42 -28.95
CA GLU A 167 17.98 -0.55 -30.01
C GLU A 167 19.33 -1.26 -29.76
N SER A 168 20.29 -0.58 -29.14
CA SER A 168 21.59 -1.16 -28.79
C SER A 168 21.50 -2.20 -27.66
N ILE A 169 20.60 -1.99 -26.70
CA ILE A 169 20.36 -2.92 -25.59
C ILE A 169 19.64 -4.17 -26.10
N GLN A 170 18.67 -4.04 -27.01
CA GLN A 170 17.97 -5.18 -27.60
C GLN A 170 18.91 -6.13 -28.36
N LYS A 171 19.93 -5.59 -29.04
CA LYS A 171 20.92 -6.40 -29.77
C LYS A 171 21.89 -7.16 -28.86
N ASN A 172 22.07 -6.73 -27.62
CA ASN A 172 23.02 -7.29 -26.66
C ASN A 172 22.36 -8.10 -25.52
N SER A 173 21.04 -8.25 -25.53
CA SER A 173 20.34 -8.95 -24.45
C SER A 173 20.37 -10.48 -24.64
N LEU A 174 20.99 -11.19 -23.69
CA LEU A 174 20.79 -12.63 -23.44
C LEU A 174 19.43 -12.93 -22.77
N TYR A 175 18.62 -11.91 -22.51
CA TYR A 175 17.32 -11.97 -21.87
C TYR A 175 16.27 -11.40 -22.81
N THR A 176 15.89 -12.19 -23.81
CA THR A 176 14.58 -12.07 -24.44
C THR A 176 13.70 -13.11 -23.74
N ILE A 177 12.69 -12.66 -22.99
CA ILE A 177 11.58 -13.51 -22.57
C ILE A 177 10.58 -13.56 -23.72
#